data_AF-T1HPL4-F1
#
_entry.id   AF-T1HPL4-F1
#
_cell.length_a   1.000
_cell.length_b   1.000
_cell.length_c   1.000
_cell.angle_alpha   90.00
_cell.angle_beta   90.00
_cell.angle_gamma   90.00
#
_symmetry.space_group_name_H-M   'P 1'
#
loop_
_entity.id
_entity.type
_entity.pdbx_description
1 polymer ?
#
loop_
_entity_poly.entity_id
_entity_poly.type
_entity_poly.pdbx_seq_one_letter_code
_entity_poly.pdbx_strand_id
1 'polypeptide(L)'
;SLISSVFLVIRDLTRQIQRDNLQKEVQLKAKAVEEIFTSEVSYLNQLEIAMKYFKDPLLKSNLKLPDALKVMLLNLESVYNVNGELLNELRRHDEDVALAFITVAPFFKLYSVYAYDYRHGIIALQDLSKTNSKVDAFIKKQETRPEVNSKLSALLIAPIQRIPRYRLLLKTFEPYTYISSPTCFNNGGNKKS
;
A
#
# COMPACT_ATOMS: atom_id res chain seq x y z
N SER A 1 44.73 31.92 -21.28
CA SER A 1 44.34 32.98 -20.32
C SER A 1 43.85 32.30 -19.05
N LEU A 2 44.21 32.83 -17.87
CA LEU A 2 43.75 32.36 -16.56
C LEU A 2 42.21 32.22 -16.50
N ILE A 3 41.49 33.06 -17.24
CA ILE A 3 40.03 33.08 -17.36
C ILE A 3 39.49 31.79 -17.99
N SER A 4 40.14 31.24 -19.01
CA SER A 4 39.75 29.97 -19.64
C SER A 4 39.92 28.79 -18.68
N SER A 5 40.98 28.80 -17.87
CA SER A 5 41.21 27.76 -16.86
C SER A 5 40.15 27.80 -15.75
N VAL A 6 39.78 28.99 -15.28
CA VAL A 6 38.70 29.16 -14.28
C VAL A 6 37.35 28.71 -14.83
N PHE A 7 37.04 29.03 -16.08
CA PHE A 7 35.78 28.61 -16.72
C PHE A 7 35.68 27.07 -16.86
N LEU A 8 36.79 26.40 -17.18
CA LEU A 8 36.85 24.93 -17.24
C LEU A 8 36.60 24.31 -15.86
N VAL A 9 37.20 24.85 -14.81
CA VAL A 9 36.99 24.37 -13.43
C VAL A 9 35.53 24.56 -13.00
N ILE A 10 34.92 25.73 -13.26
CA ILE A 10 33.50 25.97 -12.95
C ILE A 10 32.61 24.97 -13.70
N ARG A 11 32.86 24.74 -14.99
CA ARG A 11 32.09 23.78 -15.79
C ARG A 11 32.19 22.37 -15.23
N ASP A 12 33.37 21.95 -14.81
CA ASP A 12 33.58 20.59 -14.28
C ASP A 12 32.98 20.44 -12.87
N LEU A 13 33.03 21.46 -12.02
CA LEU A 13 32.30 21.50 -10.75
C LEU A 13 30.79 21.41 -10.94
N THR A 14 30.22 22.16 -11.89
CA THR A 14 28.79 22.10 -12.22
C THR A 14 28.38 20.70 -12.70
N ARG A 15 29.20 20.07 -13.54
CA ARG A 15 28.97 18.68 -14.00
C ARG A 15 29.02 17.69 -12.85
N GLN A 16 29.93 17.87 -11.89
CA GLN A 16 30.02 17.01 -10.72
C GLN A 16 28.78 17.16 -9.84
N ILE A 17 28.35 18.39 -9.54
CA ILE A 17 27.13 18.67 -8.77
C ILE A 17 25.91 18.03 -9.45
N GLN A 18 25.78 18.14 -10.78
CA GLN A 18 24.69 17.51 -11.53
C GLN A 18 24.71 15.99 -11.42
N ARG A 19 25.88 15.34 -11.53
CA ARG A 19 26.01 13.89 -11.36
C ARG A 19 25.65 13.44 -9.95
N ASP A 20 26.15 14.15 -8.93
CA ASP A 20 25.89 13.83 -7.53
C ASP A 20 24.39 13.96 -7.20
N ASN A 21 23.72 14.99 -7.76
CA ASN A 21 22.27 15.17 -7.62
C ASN A 21 21.49 14.05 -8.31
N LEU A 22 21.84 13.69 -9.55
CA LEU A 22 21.18 12.58 -10.26
C LEU A 22 21.35 11.24 -9.53
N GLN A 23 22.54 10.97 -9.00
CA GLN A 23 22.80 9.77 -8.20
C GLN A 23 21.94 9.75 -6.92
N LYS A 24 21.82 10.89 -6.23
CA LYS A 24 20.94 11.01 -5.06
C LYS A 24 19.47 10.75 -5.42
N GLU A 25 18.99 11.28 -6.54
CA GLU A 25 17.62 11.07 -7.01
C GLU A 25 17.34 9.59 -7.32
N VAL A 26 18.26 8.92 -8.03
CA VAL A 26 18.16 7.48 -8.31
C VAL A 26 18.11 6.67 -7.02
N GLN A 27 18.97 6.99 -6.05
CA GLN A 27 18.97 6.31 -4.75
C GLN A 27 17.67 6.55 -3.95
N LEU A 28 17.13 7.76 -3.97
CA LEU A 28 15.88 8.06 -3.28
C LEU A 28 14.69 7.36 -3.95
N LYS A 29 14.65 7.32 -5.29
CA LYS A 29 13.64 6.55 -6.03
C LYS A 29 13.72 5.06 -5.67
N ALA A 30 14.91 4.47 -5.69
CA ALA A 30 15.10 3.05 -5.33
C ALA A 30 14.61 2.74 -3.91
N LYS A 31 14.93 3.60 -2.93
CA LYS A 31 14.44 3.46 -1.55
C LYS A 31 12.91 3.54 -1.46
N ALA A 32 12.29 4.46 -2.19
CA ALA A 32 10.83 4.59 -2.21
C ALA A 32 10.16 3.34 -2.82
N VAL A 33 10.75 2.76 -3.88
CA VAL A 33 10.26 1.51 -4.48
C VAL A 33 10.37 0.36 -3.48
N GLU A 34 11.52 0.23 -2.83
CA GLU A 34 11.76 -0.78 -1.79
C GLU A 34 10.78 -0.62 -0.61
N GLU A 35 10.48 0.61 -0.18
CA GLU A 35 9.52 0.87 0.89
C GLU A 35 8.09 0.44 0.50
N ILE A 36 7.65 0.73 -0.73
CA ILE A 36 6.36 0.25 -1.22
C ILE A 36 6.32 -1.27 -1.19
N PHE A 37 7.34 -1.93 -1.76
CA PHE A 37 7.37 -3.38 -1.89
C PHE A 37 7.40 -4.08 -0.52
N THR A 38 8.32 -3.69 0.34
CA THR A 38 8.48 -4.28 1.69
C THR A 38 7.23 -4.05 2.54
N SER A 39 6.64 -2.85 2.47
CA SER A 39 5.40 -2.56 3.18
C SER A 39 4.20 -3.32 2.61
N GLU A 40 4.17 -3.63 1.31
CA GLU A 40 3.12 -4.44 0.68
C GLU A 40 3.18 -5.90 1.14
N VAL A 41 4.39 -6.48 1.15
CA VAL A 41 4.62 -7.83 1.68
C VAL A 41 4.19 -7.91 3.15
N SER A 42 4.59 -6.93 3.96
CA SER A 42 4.17 -6.89 5.37
C SER A 42 2.66 -6.73 5.52
N TYR A 43 2.00 -5.96 4.66
CA TYR A 43 0.56 -5.75 4.71
C TYR A 43 -0.22 -7.02 4.33
N LEU A 44 0.17 -7.70 3.26
CA LEU A 44 -0.42 -8.98 2.87
C LEU A 44 -0.27 -10.04 3.97
N ASN A 45 0.90 -10.10 4.63
CA ASN A 45 1.10 -10.98 5.78
C ASN A 45 0.14 -10.65 6.95
N GLN A 46 -0.12 -9.37 7.23
CA GLN A 46 -1.10 -8.98 8.25
C GLN A 46 -2.53 -9.46 7.89
N LEU A 47 -2.91 -9.32 6.62
CA LEU A 47 -4.21 -9.82 6.14
C LEU A 47 -4.28 -11.35 6.20
N GLU A 48 -3.21 -12.05 5.83
CA GLU A 48 -3.13 -13.50 5.90
C GLU A 48 -3.28 -13.99 7.34
N ILE A 49 -2.62 -13.35 8.30
CA ILE A 49 -2.79 -13.63 9.74
C ILE A 49 -4.26 -13.42 10.15
N ALA A 50 -4.87 -12.30 9.76
CA ALA A 50 -6.27 -12.02 10.06
C ALA A 50 -7.19 -13.12 9.50
N MET A 51 -6.93 -13.59 8.28
CA MET A 51 -7.72 -14.63 7.65
C MET A 51 -7.52 -15.99 8.31
N LYS A 52 -6.27 -16.42 8.47
CA LYS A 52 -5.89 -17.76 8.96
C LYS A 52 -6.27 -17.98 10.43
N TYR A 53 -6.07 -16.97 11.28
CA TYR A 53 -6.23 -17.12 12.72
C TYR A 53 -7.59 -16.62 13.24
N PHE A 54 -8.29 -15.78 12.48
CA PHE A 54 -9.59 -15.24 12.91
C PHE A 54 -10.72 -15.57 11.93
N LYS A 55 -10.66 -15.12 10.66
CA LYS A 55 -11.75 -15.36 9.68
C LYS A 55 -12.10 -16.84 9.57
N ASP A 56 -11.13 -17.68 9.20
CA ASP A 56 -11.42 -19.07 8.88
C ASP A 56 -11.89 -19.85 10.11
N PRO A 57 -11.25 -19.74 11.30
CA PRO A 57 -11.76 -20.41 12.49
C PRO A 57 -13.12 -19.88 12.95
N LEU A 58 -13.40 -18.57 12.83
CA LEU A 58 -14.70 -18.01 13.19
C LEU A 58 -15.79 -18.53 12.26
N LEU A 59 -15.56 -18.53 10.94
CA LEU A 59 -16.53 -19.02 9.96
C LEU A 59 -16.75 -20.53 10.02
N LYS A 60 -15.72 -21.32 10.39
CA LYS A 60 -15.83 -22.78 10.59
C LYS A 60 -16.38 -23.16 11.96
N SER A 61 -16.45 -22.23 12.90
CA SER A 61 -16.99 -22.49 14.23
C SER A 61 -18.51 -22.62 14.18
N ASN A 62 -19.09 -23.41 15.10
CA ASN A 62 -20.54 -23.46 15.30
C ASN A 62 -21.08 -22.22 16.05
N LEU A 63 -20.36 -21.09 16.05
CA LEU A 63 -20.78 -19.87 16.72
C LEU A 63 -21.72 -19.09 15.81
N LYS A 64 -22.80 -18.55 16.39
CA LYS A 64 -23.72 -17.67 15.68
C LYS A 64 -23.08 -16.29 15.52
N LEU A 65 -22.45 -16.05 14.37
CA LEU A 65 -21.90 -14.75 14.02
C LEU A 65 -22.99 -13.85 13.41
N PRO A 66 -23.01 -12.54 13.74
CA PRO A 66 -23.83 -11.56 13.04
C PRO A 66 -23.47 -11.48 11.56
N ASP A 67 -24.46 -11.27 10.70
CA ASP A 67 -24.23 -11.28 9.25
C ASP A 67 -23.33 -10.13 8.79
N ALA A 68 -23.44 -8.95 9.41
CA ALA A 68 -22.53 -7.83 9.16
C ALA A 68 -21.05 -8.19 9.42
N LEU A 69 -20.78 -8.97 10.48
CA LEU A 69 -19.42 -9.46 10.77
C LEU A 69 -18.96 -10.48 9.73
N LYS A 70 -19.84 -11.43 9.33
CA LYS A 70 -19.51 -12.42 8.29
C LYS A 70 -19.18 -11.76 6.96
N VAL A 71 -20.02 -10.83 6.50
CA VAL A 71 -19.81 -10.12 5.23
C VAL A 71 -18.50 -9.36 5.23
N MET A 72 -18.19 -8.61 6.31
CA MET A 72 -16.90 -7.92 6.46
C MET A 72 -15.72 -8.90 6.38
N LEU A 73 -15.78 -10.03 7.09
CA LEU A 73 -14.72 -11.05 7.09
C LEU A 73 -14.54 -11.70 5.72
N LEU A 74 -15.62 -11.91 4.96
CA LEU A 74 -15.55 -12.44 3.59
C LEU A 74 -14.94 -11.41 2.62
N ASN A 75 -15.32 -10.14 2.73
CA ASN A 75 -14.79 -9.07 1.87
C ASN A 75 -13.31 -8.73 2.15
N LEU A 76 -12.77 -9.16 3.30
CA LEU A 76 -11.33 -9.10 3.58
C LEU A 76 -10.51 -9.90 2.55
N GLU A 77 -11.05 -11.02 2.05
CA GLU A 77 -10.41 -11.86 1.05
C GLU A 77 -10.33 -11.14 -0.31
N SER A 78 -11.39 -10.43 -0.69
CA SER A 78 -11.39 -9.57 -1.88
C SER A 78 -10.29 -8.52 -1.81
N VAL A 79 -10.09 -7.89 -0.65
CA VAL A 79 -8.98 -6.95 -0.43
C VAL A 79 -7.65 -7.67 -0.57
N TYR A 80 -7.45 -8.80 0.10
CA TYR A 80 -6.21 -9.57 0.00
C TYR A 80 -5.84 -9.90 -1.45
N ASN A 81 -6.81 -10.37 -2.25
CA ASN A 81 -6.58 -10.74 -3.65
C ASN A 81 -6.13 -9.55 -4.51
N VAL A 82 -6.75 -8.37 -4.33
CA VAL A 82 -6.35 -7.15 -5.05
C VAL A 82 -4.91 -6.77 -4.75
N ASN A 83 -4.51 -6.85 -3.48
CA ASN A 83 -3.16 -6.51 -3.06
C ASN A 83 -2.14 -7.58 -3.44
N GLY A 84 -2.56 -8.85 -3.51
CA GLY A 84 -1.76 -9.93 -4.06
C GLY A 84 -1.43 -9.67 -5.53
N GLU A 85 -2.41 -9.21 -6.32
CA GLU A 85 -2.15 -8.82 -7.70
C GLU A 85 -1.25 -7.57 -7.79
N LEU A 86 -1.44 -6.58 -6.91
CA LEU A 86 -0.54 -5.43 -6.84
C LEU A 86 0.91 -5.85 -6.57
N LEU A 87 1.13 -6.76 -5.61
CA LEU A 87 2.46 -7.28 -5.32
C LEU A 87 3.05 -8.06 -6.52
N ASN A 88 2.23 -8.83 -7.23
CA ASN A 88 2.66 -9.53 -8.44
C ASN A 88 3.09 -8.54 -9.54
N GLU A 89 2.31 -7.50 -9.77
CA GLU A 89 2.62 -6.43 -10.73
C GLU A 89 3.90 -5.68 -10.34
N LEU A 90 4.09 -5.37 -9.05
CA LEU A 90 5.30 -4.75 -8.54
C LEU A 90 6.55 -5.63 -8.77
N ARG A 91 6.42 -6.97 -8.70
CA ARG A 91 7.52 -7.90 -9.02
C ARG A 91 7.82 -7.99 -10.52
N ARG A 92 6.80 -7.84 -11.38
CA ARG A 92 6.96 -7.92 -12.83
C ARG A 92 7.67 -6.70 -13.41
N HIS A 93 7.47 -5.54 -12.79
CA HIS A 93 7.88 -4.27 -13.38
C HIS A 93 9.17 -3.65 -12.81
N ASP A 94 9.84 -4.30 -11.86
CA ASP A 94 11.13 -4.00 -11.16
C ASP A 94 11.37 -2.55 -10.67
N GLU A 95 10.83 -1.52 -11.32
CA GLU A 95 10.89 -0.11 -10.96
C GLU A 95 9.66 0.72 -11.38
N ASP A 96 8.77 0.22 -12.26
CA ASP A 96 7.56 0.95 -12.68
C ASP A 96 6.38 0.70 -11.73
N VAL A 97 6.50 1.30 -10.55
CA VAL A 97 5.43 1.33 -9.54
C VAL A 97 4.15 1.94 -10.12
N ALA A 98 4.26 2.98 -10.94
CA ALA A 98 3.08 3.67 -11.47
C ALA A 98 2.24 2.72 -12.35
N LEU A 99 2.89 1.96 -13.23
CA LEU A 99 2.23 0.98 -14.07
C LEU A 99 1.53 -0.11 -13.24
N ALA A 100 2.19 -0.66 -12.22
CA ALA A 100 1.59 -1.67 -11.34
C ALA A 100 0.31 -1.15 -10.66
N PHE A 101 0.33 0.09 -10.16
CA PHE A 101 -0.86 0.71 -9.57
C PHE A 101 -1.95 1.00 -10.60
N ILE A 102 -1.61 1.41 -11.82
CA ILE A 102 -2.58 1.65 -12.90
C ILE A 102 -3.29 0.35 -13.28
N THR A 103 -2.56 -0.77 -13.42
CA THR A 103 -3.13 -2.09 -13.72
C THR A 103 -4.18 -2.49 -12.68
N VAL A 104 -3.90 -2.25 -11.40
CA VAL A 104 -4.77 -2.70 -10.29
C VAL A 104 -5.83 -1.67 -9.89
N ALA A 105 -5.68 -0.40 -10.27
CA ALA A 105 -6.59 0.70 -9.93
C ALA A 105 -8.10 0.40 -10.15
N PRO A 106 -8.54 -0.28 -11.23
CA PRO A 106 -9.96 -0.62 -11.42
C PRO A 106 -10.56 -1.48 -10.29
N PHE A 107 -9.72 -2.25 -9.60
CA PHE A 107 -10.13 -3.14 -8.52
C PHE A 107 -10.13 -2.46 -7.14
N PHE A 108 -9.55 -1.26 -7.00
CA PHE A 108 -9.54 -0.53 -5.72
C PHE A 108 -10.93 -0.14 -5.22
N LYS A 109 -11.97 -0.18 -6.07
CA LYS A 109 -13.37 -0.06 -5.63
C LYS A 109 -13.75 -1.10 -4.54
N LEU A 110 -13.06 -2.24 -4.48
CA LEU A 110 -13.27 -3.27 -3.46
C LEU A 110 -12.89 -2.79 -2.06
N TYR A 111 -11.99 -1.81 -1.93
CA TYR A 111 -11.73 -1.15 -0.64
C TYR A 111 -12.91 -0.32 -0.17
N SER A 112 -13.66 0.31 -1.07
CA SER A 112 -14.88 1.06 -0.72
C SER A 112 -15.96 0.11 -0.19
N VAL A 113 -16.12 -1.06 -0.81
CA VAL A 113 -17.02 -2.12 -0.33
C VAL A 113 -16.61 -2.57 1.07
N TYR A 114 -15.33 -2.92 1.26
CA TYR A 114 -14.82 -3.32 2.57
C TYR A 114 -15.01 -2.23 3.63
N ALA A 115 -14.74 -0.96 3.30
CA ALA A 115 -14.87 0.16 4.24
C ALA A 115 -16.34 0.38 4.68
N TYR A 116 -17.29 0.17 3.77
CA TYR A 116 -18.71 0.21 4.09
C TYR A 116 -19.08 -0.90 5.07
N ASP A 117 -18.70 -2.15 4.79
CA ASP A 117 -19.01 -3.28 5.66
C ASP A 117 -18.28 -3.20 7.00
N TYR A 118 -17.06 -2.66 7.01
CA TYR A 118 -16.27 -2.48 8.22
C TYR A 118 -16.99 -1.63 9.26
N ARG A 119 -17.68 -0.55 8.84
CA ARG A 119 -18.42 0.33 9.76
C ARG A 119 -19.44 -0.44 10.61
N HIS A 120 -20.11 -1.43 10.02
CA HIS A 120 -21.12 -2.22 10.69
C HIS A 120 -20.53 -3.48 11.35
N GLY A 121 -19.59 -4.14 10.67
CA GLY A 121 -18.94 -5.36 11.13
C GLY A 121 -18.14 -5.18 12.42
N ILE A 122 -17.44 -4.05 12.57
CA ILE A 122 -16.64 -3.80 13.79
C ILE A 122 -17.51 -3.58 15.03
N ILE A 123 -18.67 -2.91 14.88
CA ILE A 123 -19.63 -2.71 15.97
C ILE A 123 -20.22 -4.06 16.36
N ALA A 124 -20.65 -4.86 15.38
CA ALA A 124 -21.17 -6.19 15.61
C ALA A 124 -20.15 -7.11 16.32
N LEU A 125 -18.86 -7.01 15.98
CA LEU A 125 -17.79 -7.74 16.66
C LEU A 125 -17.64 -7.33 18.12
N GLN A 126 -17.68 -6.02 18.41
CA GLN A 126 -17.57 -5.50 19.77
C GLN A 126 -18.74 -5.96 20.64
N ASP A 127 -19.97 -5.87 20.12
CA ASP A 127 -21.16 -6.29 20.84
C ASP A 127 -21.21 -7.81 21.02
N LEU A 128 -20.80 -8.57 20.01
CA LEU A 128 -20.68 -10.03 20.12
C LEU A 128 -19.67 -10.43 21.19
N SER A 129 -18.53 -9.74 21.29
CA SER A 129 -17.52 -10.04 22.30
C SER A 129 -18.03 -9.74 23.72
N LYS A 130 -18.87 -8.72 23.89
CA LYS A 130 -19.49 -8.42 25.21
C LYS A 130 -20.57 -9.43 25.60
N THR A 131 -21.32 -9.92 24.63
CA THR A 131 -22.50 -10.78 24.86
C THR A 131 -22.20 -12.28 24.80
N ASN A 132 -21.11 -12.68 24.14
CA ASN A 132 -20.73 -14.07 23.94
C ASN A 132 -19.29 -14.33 24.44
N SER A 133 -19.20 -14.85 25.67
CA SER A 133 -17.92 -15.14 26.33
C SER A 133 -17.05 -16.15 25.57
N LYS A 134 -17.64 -17.06 24.79
CA LYS A 134 -16.87 -18.01 23.97
C LYS A 134 -16.14 -17.31 22.83
N VAL A 135 -16.80 -16.33 22.19
CA VAL A 135 -16.20 -15.52 21.12
C VAL A 135 -15.08 -14.64 21.70
N ASP A 136 -15.33 -13.96 22.81
CA ASP A 136 -14.33 -13.11 23.46
C ASP A 136 -13.09 -13.91 23.90
N ALA A 137 -13.29 -15.06 24.56
CA ALA A 137 -12.20 -15.95 24.94
C ALA A 137 -11.43 -16.47 23.72
N PHE A 138 -12.14 -16.80 22.64
CA PHE A 138 -11.52 -17.20 21.38
C PHE A 138 -10.64 -16.09 20.81
N ILE A 139 -11.15 -14.86 20.69
CA ILE A 139 -10.41 -13.70 20.14
C ILE A 139 -9.16 -13.45 20.98
N LYS A 140 -9.30 -13.34 22.32
CA LYS A 140 -8.16 -13.12 23.23
C LYS A 140 -7.11 -14.22 23.13
N LYS A 141 -7.53 -15.48 22.94
CA LYS A 141 -6.62 -16.60 22.74
C LYS A 141 -5.85 -16.47 21.42
N GLN A 142 -6.49 -16.02 20.33
CA GLN A 142 -5.78 -15.82 19.06
C GLN A 142 -4.84 -14.61 19.12
N GLU A 143 -5.26 -13.51 19.75
CA GLU A 143 -4.44 -12.29 19.88
C GLU A 143 -3.14 -12.51 20.66
N THR A 144 -3.11 -13.47 21.58
CA THR A 144 -1.94 -13.82 22.41
C THR A 144 -0.98 -14.80 21.74
N ARG A 145 -1.30 -15.28 20.53
CA ARG A 145 -0.43 -16.20 19.80
C ARG A 145 0.84 -15.50 19.32
N PRO A 146 2.02 -16.14 19.39
CA PRO A 146 3.28 -15.57 18.90
C PRO A 146 3.20 -15.15 17.43
N GLU A 147 2.47 -15.90 16.61
CA GLU A 147 2.33 -15.65 15.16
C GLU A 147 1.41 -14.46 14.86
N VAL A 148 0.55 -14.08 15.80
CA VAL A 148 -0.42 -13.00 15.65
C VAL A 148 0.07 -11.73 16.34
N ASN A 149 0.34 -11.83 17.65
CA ASN A 149 0.82 -10.78 18.54
C ASN A 149 0.24 -9.39 18.24
N SER A 150 -1.07 -9.33 17.96
CA SER A 150 -1.76 -8.14 17.50
C SER A 150 -3.24 -8.24 17.81
N LYS A 151 -3.88 -7.09 17.98
CA LYS A 151 -5.32 -7.00 18.21
C LYS A 151 -6.09 -7.25 16.93
N LEU A 152 -7.20 -7.99 17.02
CA LEU A 152 -8.05 -8.26 15.86
C LEU A 152 -8.56 -6.94 15.24
N SER A 153 -8.92 -5.96 16.06
CA SER A 153 -9.34 -4.63 15.59
C SER A 153 -8.24 -3.92 14.78
N ALA A 154 -6.97 -4.07 15.16
CA ALA A 154 -5.83 -3.48 14.46
C ALA A 154 -5.59 -4.13 13.08
N LEU A 155 -5.82 -5.44 12.98
CA LEU A 155 -5.75 -6.16 11.70
C LEU A 155 -6.90 -5.77 10.77
N LEU A 156 -8.13 -5.66 11.29
CA LEU A 156 -9.32 -5.36 10.49
C LEU A 156 -9.39 -3.91 10.00
N ILE A 157 -8.77 -2.95 10.71
CA ILE A 157 -8.68 -1.56 10.26
C ILE A 157 -7.58 -1.35 9.20
N ALA A 158 -6.64 -2.29 9.06
CA ALA A 158 -5.47 -2.14 8.20
C ALA A 158 -5.83 -1.81 6.73
N PRO A 159 -6.85 -2.44 6.10
CA PRO A 159 -7.28 -2.06 4.75
C PRO A 159 -7.69 -0.60 4.58
N ILE A 160 -8.41 -0.05 5.56
CA ILE A 160 -8.86 1.35 5.52
C ILE A 160 -7.65 2.29 5.63
N GLN A 161 -6.66 1.92 6.45
CA GLN A 161 -5.43 2.68 6.61
C GLN A 161 -4.46 2.55 5.43
N ARG A 162 -4.54 1.46 4.66
CA ARG A 162 -3.64 1.22 3.52
C ARG A 162 -3.86 2.24 2.39
N ILE A 163 -5.10 2.61 2.11
CA ILE A 163 -5.43 3.57 1.04
C ILE A 163 -4.78 4.95 1.24
N PRO A 164 -4.89 5.61 2.42
CA PRO A 164 -4.13 6.82 2.70
C PRO A 164 -2.62 6.65 2.58
N ARG A 165 -2.07 5.50 2.99
CA ARG A 165 -0.63 5.23 2.88
C ARG A 165 -0.17 5.17 1.43
N TYR A 166 -0.94 4.53 0.52
CA TYR A 166 -0.63 4.57 -0.91
C TYR A 166 -0.54 5.99 -1.44
N ARG A 167 -1.44 6.89 -1.03
CA ARG A 167 -1.38 8.30 -1.46
C ARG A 167 -0.10 9.00 -0.99
N LEU A 168 0.38 8.70 0.22
CA LEU A 168 1.63 9.28 0.74
C LEU A 168 2.85 8.71 0.00
N LEU A 169 2.88 7.39 -0.17
CA LEU A 169 3.96 6.70 -0.87
C LEU A 169 4.05 7.18 -2.33
N LEU A 170 2.94 7.20 -3.07
CA LEU A 170 2.93 7.66 -4.47
C LEU A 170 3.28 9.15 -4.62
N LYS A 171 2.96 10.01 -3.65
CA LYS A 171 3.41 11.41 -3.66
C LYS A 171 4.93 11.55 -3.58
N THR A 172 5.62 10.63 -2.93
CA THR A 172 7.09 10.65 -2.92
C THR A 172 7.68 10.42 -4.31
N PHE A 173 6.90 9.91 -5.27
CA PHE A 173 7.31 9.72 -6.66
C PHE A 173 7.05 10.91 -7.59
N GLU A 174 6.23 11.87 -7.18
CA GLU A 174 5.91 13.08 -7.95
C GLU A 174 7.13 13.92 -8.39
N PRO A 175 8.23 14.02 -7.60
CA PRO A 175 9.45 14.71 -8.05
C PRO A 175 10.19 14.00 -9.18
N TYR A 176 10.05 12.67 -9.32
CA TYR A 176 10.88 11.86 -10.22
C TYR A 176 10.22 11.59 -11.59
N THR A 177 8.89 11.75 -11.69
CA THR A 177 8.14 11.57 -12.95
C THR A 177 8.41 12.67 -13.97
N TYR A 178 8.85 13.86 -13.53
CA TYR A 178 9.20 14.96 -14.42
C TYR A 178 10.57 14.78 -15.12
N ILE A 179 11.45 13.95 -14.56
CA ILE A 179 12.85 13.81 -15.03
C ILE A 179 12.99 12.68 -16.06
N SER A 180 12.07 11.72 -16.08
CA SER A 180 12.11 10.57 -16.99
C SER A 180 11.35 10.79 -18.32
N SER A 181 10.80 11.98 -18.56
CA SER A 181 9.99 12.26 -19.76
C SER A 181 10.54 13.43 -20.59
N PRO A 182 11.58 13.26 -21.45
CA PRO A 182 11.88 14.23 -22.49
C PRO A 182 10.91 14.20 -23.70
N THR A 183 9.83 13.41 -23.69
CA THR A 183 9.05 13.14 -24.93
C THR A 183 7.56 13.47 -24.89
N CYS A 184 6.98 13.96 -23.80
CA CYS A 184 5.59 14.37 -23.80
C CYS A 184 5.40 15.76 -23.16
N PHE A 185 5.89 16.81 -23.81
CA PHE A 185 5.29 18.16 -23.81
C PHE A 185 6.12 19.08 -24.73
N ASN A 186 5.98 18.90 -26.05
CA ASN A 186 6.22 19.99 -26.99
C ASN A 186 5.57 19.69 -28.36
N ASN A 187 4.34 20.16 -28.56
CA ASN A 187 4.01 21.01 -29.70
C ASN A 187 2.54 21.41 -29.65
N GLY A 188 2.28 22.72 -29.68
CA GLY A 188 0.92 23.23 -29.89
C GLY A 188 0.61 24.66 -29.46
N GLY A 189 1.60 25.47 -29.06
CA GLY A 189 1.41 26.90 -28.84
C GLY A 189 1.99 27.75 -29.97
N ASN A 190 1.22 27.99 -31.04
CA ASN A 190 1.08 29.27 -31.76
C ASN A 190 0.65 29.07 -33.23
N LYS A 191 -0.53 29.58 -33.58
CA LYS A 191 -0.65 30.54 -34.70
C LYS A 191 -1.71 31.58 -34.34
N LYS A 192 -1.24 32.81 -34.15
CA LYS A 192 -2.00 34.02 -34.45
C LYS A 192 -2.24 34.08 -35.96
N SER A 193 -3.49 34.29 -36.37
CA SER A 193 -3.88 35.18 -37.46
C SER A 193 -5.28 35.68 -37.17
#